data_AF-A0A537WHI0-F1
#
_entry.id   AF-A0A537WHI0-F1
#
_cell.length_a   1.000
_cell.length_b   1.000
_cell.length_c   1.000
_cell.angle_alpha   90.00
_cell.angle_beta   90.00
_cell.angle_gamma   90.00
#
_symmetry.space_group_name_H-M   'P 1'
#
loop_
_entity.id
_entity.type
_entity.pdbx_description
1 polymer ?
#
loop_
_entity_poly.entity_id
_entity_poly.type
_entity_poly.pdbx_seq_one_letter_code
_entity_poly.pdbx_strand_id
1 'polypeptide(L)'
;MPKVVRTSRVMIRSFTENGTPWRGPSLALRRVTARSAVFAAWRARSASSVTYAFSCFSVSMRESTASTTSRGETFFRAMAAARSAADIQQRSLLFMVAAIVCCVAMAAVAFGIFDHVDRSDEPIGVLYEQRLKLVEAAEAAGFRTYHVAEHHATRLGMAPSPGIFLAAVAQRTRRIRFGPLVYLLPLYTPLRLIEEIAMLDQMSGGRLELGVGRGISPYELAYCGVDFLEAPAMYAEALEVILAGLRGGRLTHRGRYYRYLDVPIELTPVQRPHPPLWQGVTSPEGAATAAARGVNIVGTAPNARMKEVVDRYFEAVAVQPGGSAPMVGIQRHVFVAETDAEAIAVARVAYKSWYDSLVSLWRQFNTVPVRFAESLEGALAIDAAIVGSPATVRAEVERHLAATGCNYFVGRFIYGNLGFEQASRSLALWNSEVMSKLVHAEGGDRPQRLARANPARAPR
;
A
#
# COMPACT_ATOMS: atom_id res chain seq x y z
N MET A 1 -39.83 52.82 9.98
CA MET A 1 -39.45 52.92 8.56
C MET A 1 -38.65 51.69 8.16
N PRO A 2 -38.96 51.04 7.02
CA PRO A 2 -37.99 50.33 6.21
C PRO A 2 -37.67 51.13 4.94
N LYS A 3 -36.40 51.45 4.66
CA LYS A 3 -36.00 52.05 3.37
C LYS A 3 -35.53 50.98 2.39
N VAL A 4 -36.50 50.44 1.65
CA VAL A 4 -36.30 49.75 0.37
C VAL A 4 -36.07 50.81 -0.72
N VAL A 5 -35.15 50.55 -1.66
CA VAL A 5 -34.91 51.22 -2.98
C VAL A 5 -33.68 50.50 -3.58
N ARG A 6 -33.53 50.09 -4.85
CA ARG A 6 -34.29 50.04 -6.13
C ARG A 6 -33.65 48.88 -6.94
N THR A 7 -34.04 48.35 -8.12
CA THR A 7 -35.11 48.45 -9.16
C THR A 7 -34.92 47.16 -10.01
N SER A 8 -35.86 46.57 -10.77
CA SER A 8 -37.30 46.74 -11.00
C SER A 8 -37.85 45.46 -11.67
N ARG A 9 -39.17 45.23 -11.63
CA ARG A 9 -39.85 44.29 -12.55
C ARG A 9 -40.38 45.05 -13.77
N VAL A 10 -40.07 44.59 -14.98
CA VAL A 10 -40.97 44.69 -16.15
C VAL A 10 -40.90 43.34 -16.89
N MET A 11 -42.05 42.88 -17.38
CA MET A 11 -42.20 41.59 -18.06
C MET A 11 -42.33 41.83 -19.57
N ILE A 12 -41.33 41.42 -20.36
CA ILE A 12 -41.44 41.38 -21.82
C ILE A 12 -41.89 39.98 -22.22
N ARG A 13 -43.05 39.89 -22.88
CA ARG A 13 -43.49 38.67 -23.58
C ARG A 13 -43.10 38.81 -25.04
N SER A 14 -42.35 37.87 -25.59
CA SER A 14 -42.09 37.78 -27.02
C SER A 14 -43.28 37.15 -27.74
N PHE A 15 -43.59 37.70 -28.91
CA PHE A 15 -44.48 37.14 -29.91
C PHE A 15 -43.69 36.96 -31.21
N THR A 16 -44.08 35.99 -32.04
CA THR A 16 -43.74 36.00 -33.47
C THR A 16 -44.79 36.79 -34.25
N GLU A 17 -44.50 37.16 -35.50
CA GLU A 17 -45.36 38.03 -36.33
C GLU A 17 -46.80 37.49 -36.50
N ASN A 18 -47.02 36.18 -36.34
CA ASN A 18 -48.33 35.52 -36.44
C ASN A 18 -48.95 35.12 -35.08
N GLY A 19 -48.57 35.82 -33.99
CA GLY A 19 -49.40 35.97 -32.79
C GLY A 19 -49.60 34.77 -31.85
N THR A 20 -49.06 33.58 -32.13
CA THR A 20 -49.28 32.37 -31.31
C THR A 20 -48.19 32.18 -30.22
N PRO A 21 -48.53 31.99 -28.92
CA PRO A 21 -47.53 31.86 -27.85
C PRO A 21 -46.77 30.52 -27.88
N TRP A 22 -45.46 30.57 -28.13
CA TRP A 22 -44.59 29.39 -28.14
C TRP A 22 -44.18 28.95 -26.71
N ARG A 23 -44.15 27.64 -26.45
CA ARG A 23 -43.71 27.06 -25.17
C ARG A 23 -42.31 26.47 -25.29
N GLY A 24 -41.33 27.08 -24.64
CA GLY A 24 -39.97 26.54 -24.45
C GLY A 24 -39.54 26.58 -22.98
N PRO A 25 -38.91 25.53 -22.42
CA PRO A 25 -38.46 25.52 -21.03
C PRO A 25 -37.16 26.32 -20.86
N SER A 26 -37.16 27.32 -19.99
CA SER A 26 -35.95 28.03 -19.59
C SER A 26 -35.15 27.22 -18.56
N LEU A 27 -33.89 26.93 -18.87
CA LEU A 27 -32.94 26.29 -17.95
C LEU A 27 -31.81 27.27 -17.62
N ALA A 28 -31.80 27.75 -16.37
CA ALA A 28 -30.78 28.67 -15.88
C ALA A 28 -29.44 27.95 -15.65
N LEU A 29 -28.34 28.67 -15.87
CA LEU A 29 -26.98 28.24 -15.55
C LEU A 29 -26.87 27.85 -14.07
N ARG A 30 -26.63 26.55 -13.81
CA ARG A 30 -26.16 26.02 -12.53
C ARG A 30 -24.78 25.40 -12.74
N ARG A 31 -23.91 25.47 -11.73
CA ARG A 31 -22.65 24.72 -11.69
C ARG A 31 -22.95 23.22 -11.84
N VAL A 32 -22.43 22.62 -12.91
CA VAL A 32 -22.52 21.17 -13.15
C VAL A 32 -21.49 20.47 -12.28
N THR A 33 -21.92 19.46 -11.54
CA THR A 33 -21.03 18.50 -10.86
C THR A 33 -20.99 17.20 -11.67
N ALA A 34 -19.99 16.34 -11.46
CA ALA A 34 -19.86 15.10 -12.24
C ALA A 34 -21.14 14.24 -12.22
N ARG A 35 -21.84 14.16 -11.07
CA ARG A 35 -23.14 13.48 -10.94
C ARG A 35 -24.24 14.06 -11.84
N SER A 36 -24.24 15.36 -12.14
CA SER A 36 -25.25 15.98 -13.02
C SER A 36 -25.00 15.68 -14.51
N ALA A 37 -23.73 15.51 -14.93
CA ALA A 37 -23.41 15.09 -16.29
C ALA A 37 -23.91 13.67 -16.60
N VAL A 38 -23.70 12.73 -15.67
CA VAL A 38 -24.20 11.34 -15.79
C VAL A 38 -25.72 11.30 -15.89
N PHE A 39 -26.44 12.09 -15.08
CA PHE A 39 -27.90 12.19 -15.15
C PHE A 39 -28.43 12.86 -16.43
N ALA A 40 -27.67 13.77 -17.03
CA ALA A 40 -28.01 14.39 -18.31
C ALA A 40 -27.86 13.38 -19.47
N ALA A 41 -26.76 12.61 -19.48
CA ALA A 41 -26.54 11.55 -20.45
C ALA A 41 -27.66 10.49 -20.42
N TRP A 42 -28.16 10.14 -19.24
CA TRP A 42 -29.26 9.19 -19.05
C TRP A 42 -30.64 9.69 -19.55
N ARG A 43 -30.79 10.97 -19.91
CA ARG A 43 -32.05 11.56 -20.43
C ARG A 43 -31.97 12.18 -21.82
N ALA A 44 -30.82 12.13 -22.50
CA ALA A 44 -30.70 12.62 -23.87
C ALA A 44 -31.53 11.76 -24.85
N ARG A 45 -32.37 12.40 -25.69
CA ARG A 45 -33.33 11.72 -26.58
C ARG A 45 -33.08 11.91 -28.09
N SER A 46 -31.94 12.49 -28.48
CA SER A 46 -31.55 12.62 -29.90
C SER A 46 -30.03 12.58 -30.09
N ALA A 47 -29.59 12.12 -31.26
CA ALA A 47 -28.18 11.87 -31.57
C ALA A 47 -27.31 13.14 -31.53
N SER A 48 -27.86 14.30 -31.89
CA SER A 48 -27.13 15.58 -32.00
C SER A 48 -26.43 16.00 -30.71
N SER A 49 -27.02 15.69 -29.54
CA SER A 49 -26.44 15.97 -28.23
C SER A 49 -25.23 15.08 -27.91
N VAL A 50 -25.18 13.87 -28.46
CA VAL A 50 -24.07 12.92 -28.26
C VAL A 50 -22.84 13.39 -29.02
N THR A 51 -23.02 13.83 -30.28
CA THR A 51 -21.91 14.30 -31.13
C THR A 51 -21.18 15.50 -30.54
N TYR A 52 -21.90 16.46 -29.94
CA TYR A 52 -21.29 17.65 -29.34
C TYR A 52 -20.53 17.33 -28.04
N ALA A 53 -21.02 16.37 -27.24
CA ALA A 53 -20.26 15.85 -26.11
C ALA A 53 -18.97 15.13 -26.57
N PHE A 54 -19.05 14.36 -27.67
CA PHE A 54 -17.91 13.67 -28.28
C PHE A 54 -16.83 14.64 -28.79
N SER A 55 -17.19 15.76 -29.42
CA SER A 55 -16.20 16.74 -29.90
C SER A 55 -15.49 17.46 -28.75
N CYS A 56 -16.18 17.87 -27.68
CA CYS A 56 -15.52 18.42 -26.49
C CYS A 56 -14.60 17.39 -25.79
N PHE A 57 -15.02 16.13 -25.68
CA PHE A 57 -14.26 15.09 -24.98
C PHE A 57 -13.03 14.61 -25.79
N SER A 58 -13.11 14.59 -27.12
CA SER A 58 -12.01 14.18 -27.99
C SER A 58 -10.90 15.24 -28.16
N VAL A 59 -11.19 16.52 -27.93
CA VAL A 59 -10.14 17.54 -27.75
C VAL A 59 -9.40 17.30 -26.44
N SER A 60 -10.13 17.18 -25.32
CA SER A 60 -9.52 16.97 -23.99
C SER A 60 -8.69 15.68 -23.90
N MET A 61 -9.10 14.58 -24.54
CA MET A 61 -8.26 13.39 -24.60
C MET A 61 -7.02 13.57 -25.49
N ARG A 62 -7.08 14.32 -26.61
CA ARG A 62 -5.88 14.53 -27.47
C ARG A 62 -4.75 15.24 -26.73
N GLU A 63 -5.07 16.14 -25.81
CA GLU A 63 -4.09 16.81 -24.95
C GLU A 63 -3.55 15.88 -23.85
N SER A 64 -4.34 14.90 -23.40
CA SER A 64 -3.97 13.97 -22.32
C SER A 64 -3.31 12.66 -22.78
N THR A 65 -3.54 12.19 -24.01
CA THR A 65 -3.08 10.85 -24.46
C THR A 65 -1.74 10.86 -25.21
N ALA A 66 -1.01 11.98 -25.21
CA ALA A 66 0.28 12.10 -25.89
C ALA A 66 1.40 11.22 -25.28
N SER A 67 1.17 10.60 -24.11
CA SER A 67 2.19 9.91 -23.31
C SER A 67 1.88 8.45 -22.93
N THR A 68 0.82 7.82 -23.46
CA THR A 68 0.42 6.44 -23.08
C THR A 68 0.13 5.52 -24.26
N THR A 69 0.82 4.37 -24.32
CA THR A 69 0.77 3.36 -25.39
C THR A 69 -0.24 2.23 -25.16
N SER A 70 -0.35 1.33 -26.15
CA SER A 70 -1.12 0.06 -26.21
C SER A 70 -2.64 0.11 -25.97
N ARG A 71 -3.10 0.65 -24.83
CA ARG A 71 -4.54 0.67 -24.47
C ARG A 71 -5.40 1.42 -25.49
N GLY A 72 -4.88 2.51 -26.05
CA GLY A 72 -5.55 3.27 -27.12
C GLY A 72 -5.74 2.45 -28.40
N GLU A 73 -4.74 1.68 -28.83
CA GLU A 73 -4.85 0.81 -30.01
C GLU A 73 -5.87 -0.30 -29.80
N THR A 74 -5.93 -0.89 -28.59
CA THR A 74 -6.94 -1.89 -28.24
C THR A 74 -8.35 -1.32 -28.32
N PHE A 75 -8.57 -0.08 -27.84
CA PHE A 75 -9.85 0.61 -27.99
C PHE A 75 -10.22 0.82 -29.47
N PHE A 76 -9.30 1.35 -30.30
CA PHE A 76 -9.59 1.57 -31.72
C PHE A 76 -9.88 0.26 -32.48
N ARG A 77 -9.16 -0.84 -32.19
CA ARG A 77 -9.47 -2.17 -32.75
C ARG A 77 -10.84 -2.69 -32.30
N ALA A 78 -11.20 -2.53 -31.03
CA ALA A 78 -12.49 -2.97 -30.49
C ALA A 78 -13.69 -2.17 -31.04
N MET A 79 -13.47 -0.90 -31.38
CA MET A 79 -14.45 -0.02 -32.05
C MET A 79 -14.58 -0.34 -33.54
N ALA A 80 -13.47 -0.59 -34.25
CA ALA A 80 -13.48 -0.98 -35.66
C ALA A 80 -14.19 -2.32 -35.93
N ALA A 81 -14.32 -3.17 -34.91
CA ALA A 81 -15.03 -4.46 -34.98
C ALA A 81 -16.52 -4.39 -34.59
N ALA A 82 -17.09 -3.20 -34.33
CA ALA A 82 -18.49 -3.04 -33.95
C ALA A 82 -19.43 -3.06 -35.18
N ARG A 83 -20.55 -3.80 -35.09
CA ARG A 83 -21.42 -4.09 -36.25
C ARG A 83 -22.65 -3.20 -36.38
N SER A 84 -22.90 -2.30 -35.44
CA SER A 84 -24.00 -1.32 -35.51
C SER A 84 -23.75 -0.10 -34.62
N ALA A 85 -24.52 0.96 -34.80
CA ALA A 85 -24.47 2.15 -33.93
C ALA A 85 -24.82 1.82 -32.46
N ALA A 86 -25.70 0.83 -32.21
CA ALA A 86 -26.02 0.38 -30.86
C ALA A 86 -24.88 -0.42 -30.22
N ASP A 87 -24.20 -1.28 -30.99
CA ASP A 87 -23.00 -2.02 -30.57
C ASP A 87 -21.85 -1.03 -30.25
N ILE A 88 -21.65 0.01 -31.08
CA ILE A 88 -20.76 1.12 -30.80
C ILE A 88 -21.14 1.83 -29.49
N GLN A 89 -22.42 2.17 -29.29
CA GLN A 89 -22.86 2.91 -28.11
C GLN A 89 -22.71 2.08 -26.82
N GLN A 90 -23.02 0.78 -26.86
CA GLN A 90 -22.87 -0.13 -25.72
C GLN A 90 -21.40 -0.39 -25.39
N ARG A 91 -20.54 -0.63 -26.39
CA ARG A 91 -19.08 -0.73 -26.19
C ARG A 91 -18.48 0.56 -25.68
N SER A 92 -18.89 1.70 -26.22
CA SER A 92 -18.45 3.03 -25.76
C SER A 92 -18.87 3.26 -24.31
N LEU A 93 -20.07 2.83 -23.90
CA LEU A 93 -20.51 2.95 -22.51
C LEU A 93 -19.73 2.02 -21.58
N LEU A 94 -19.45 0.77 -21.99
CA LEU A 94 -18.56 -0.12 -21.22
C LEU A 94 -17.14 0.43 -21.11
N PHE A 95 -16.56 0.95 -22.20
CA PHE A 95 -15.23 1.56 -22.18
C PHE A 95 -15.21 2.87 -21.39
N MET A 96 -16.28 3.67 -21.42
CA MET A 96 -16.39 4.89 -20.64
C MET A 96 -16.60 4.59 -19.16
N VAL A 97 -17.35 3.56 -18.79
CA VAL A 97 -17.44 3.07 -17.41
C VAL A 97 -16.11 2.47 -16.96
N ALA A 98 -15.44 1.67 -17.78
CA ALA A 98 -14.13 1.12 -17.47
C ALA A 98 -13.03 2.20 -17.37
N ALA A 99 -13.07 3.23 -18.21
CA ALA A 99 -12.16 4.37 -18.16
C ALA A 99 -12.48 5.31 -16.98
N ILE A 100 -13.76 5.57 -16.67
CA ILE A 100 -14.14 6.30 -15.45
C ILE A 100 -13.72 5.51 -14.21
N VAL A 101 -13.93 4.19 -14.18
CA VAL A 101 -13.40 3.33 -13.11
C VAL A 101 -11.88 3.36 -13.07
N CYS A 102 -11.16 3.37 -14.20
CA CYS A 102 -9.69 3.43 -14.23
C CYS A 102 -9.13 4.82 -13.85
N CYS A 103 -9.85 5.91 -14.10
CA CYS A 103 -9.45 7.27 -13.75
C CYS A 103 -9.90 7.69 -12.34
N VAL A 104 -11.01 7.13 -11.84
CA VAL A 104 -11.45 7.27 -10.43
C VAL A 104 -10.73 6.26 -9.53
N ALA A 105 -10.24 5.14 -10.09
CA ALA A 105 -9.31 4.22 -9.44
C ALA A 105 -7.88 4.36 -9.98
N MET A 106 -7.37 5.60 -10.05
CA MET A 106 -6.04 5.81 -9.47
C MET A 106 -6.17 5.55 -7.97
N ALA A 107 -6.11 4.27 -7.60
CA ALA A 107 -6.35 3.83 -6.22
C ALA A 107 -5.38 4.55 -5.29
N ALA A 108 -5.91 5.22 -4.27
CA ALA A 108 -5.12 6.04 -3.35
C ALA A 108 -3.96 5.21 -2.77
N VAL A 109 -2.74 5.57 -3.15
CA VAL A 109 -1.55 4.78 -2.84
C VAL A 109 -1.30 4.82 -1.33
N ALA A 110 -1.31 3.66 -0.71
CA ALA A 110 -0.95 3.53 0.68
C ALA A 110 0.58 3.63 0.84
N PHE A 111 1.03 4.27 1.92
CA PHE A 111 2.45 4.40 2.24
C PHE A 111 2.78 3.60 3.49
N GLY A 112 3.89 2.87 3.47
CA GLY A 112 4.39 2.06 4.58
C GLY A 112 5.88 2.27 4.82
N ILE A 113 6.35 1.77 5.97
CA ILE A 113 7.76 1.74 6.33
C ILE A 113 8.25 0.29 6.39
N PHE A 114 9.50 0.05 5.98
CA PHE A 114 10.24 -1.18 6.29
C PHE A 114 11.50 -0.83 7.07
N ASP A 115 11.73 -1.51 8.19
CA ASP A 115 12.85 -1.25 9.11
C ASP A 115 13.44 -2.60 9.61
N HIS A 116 14.75 -2.76 9.70
CA HIS A 116 15.33 -3.94 10.39
C HIS A 116 15.66 -3.64 11.86
N VAL A 117 15.61 -2.37 12.26
CA VAL A 117 16.15 -1.86 13.51
C VAL A 117 17.69 -2.02 13.54
N ASP A 118 18.34 -1.54 12.46
CA ASP A 118 19.81 -1.62 12.22
C ASP A 118 20.67 -1.13 13.42
N ARG A 119 21.80 -1.81 13.67
CA ARG A 119 22.76 -1.49 14.75
C ARG A 119 23.59 -0.24 14.43
N SER A 120 23.07 0.93 14.82
CA SER A 120 23.88 2.15 15.00
C SER A 120 24.88 2.00 16.16
N ASP A 121 25.73 3.00 16.37
CA ASP A 121 26.75 2.98 17.43
C ASP A 121 26.22 3.48 18.80
N GLU A 122 24.95 3.89 18.86
CA GLU A 122 24.21 4.28 20.08
C GLU A 122 24.09 3.12 21.09
N PRO A 123 23.83 3.37 22.40
CA PRO A 123 23.41 2.34 23.33
C PRO A 123 22.10 1.66 22.86
N ILE A 124 21.97 0.34 23.02
CA ILE A 124 20.82 -0.44 22.51
C ILE A 124 19.46 0.09 22.99
N GLY A 125 19.34 0.50 24.26
CA GLY A 125 18.11 1.10 24.79
C GLY A 125 17.76 2.46 24.17
N VAL A 126 18.78 3.27 23.84
CA VAL A 126 18.61 4.56 23.15
C VAL A 126 18.15 4.32 21.71
N LEU A 127 18.76 3.35 21.03
CA LEU A 127 18.40 2.91 19.69
C LEU A 127 16.93 2.47 19.61
N TYR A 128 16.40 1.71 20.58
CA TYR A 128 14.99 1.34 20.61
C TYR A 128 14.05 2.54 20.82
N GLU A 129 14.33 3.43 21.78
CA GLU A 129 13.50 4.62 22.01
C GLU A 129 13.53 5.60 20.82
N GLN A 130 14.69 5.77 20.17
CA GLN A 130 14.81 6.50 18.90
C GLN A 130 13.96 5.86 17.79
N ARG A 131 13.95 4.53 17.69
CA ARG A 131 13.15 3.84 16.66
C ARG A 131 11.65 3.92 16.96
N LEU A 132 11.22 3.77 18.21
CA LEU A 132 9.82 3.98 18.62
C LEU A 132 9.32 5.40 18.30
N LYS A 133 10.14 6.43 18.56
CA LYS A 133 9.83 7.83 18.17
C LYS A 133 9.65 8.02 16.66
N LEU A 134 10.43 7.32 15.82
CA LEU A 134 10.22 7.34 14.36
C LEU A 134 8.89 6.68 13.96
N VAL A 135 8.43 5.64 14.67
CA VAL A 135 7.09 5.06 14.42
C VAL A 135 5.96 6.02 14.82
N GLU A 136 6.13 6.78 15.91
CA GLU A 136 5.18 7.84 16.30
C GLU A 136 5.14 8.98 15.26
N ALA A 137 6.30 9.40 14.75
CA ALA A 137 6.39 10.37 13.65
C ALA A 137 5.74 9.84 12.36
N ALA A 138 5.88 8.54 12.06
CA ALA A 138 5.21 7.89 10.93
C ALA A 138 3.68 7.84 11.10
N GLU A 139 3.17 7.55 12.30
CA GLU A 139 1.74 7.64 12.59
C GLU A 139 1.21 9.09 12.46
N ALA A 140 2.00 10.08 12.88
CA ALA A 140 1.65 11.49 12.77
C ALA A 140 1.65 11.99 11.31
N ALA A 141 2.58 11.50 10.48
CA ALA A 141 2.60 11.74 9.04
C ALA A 141 1.45 11.03 8.29
N GLY A 142 0.91 9.93 8.85
CA GLY A 142 -0.20 9.18 8.24
C GLY A 142 0.23 7.98 7.40
N PHE A 143 1.41 7.41 7.65
CA PHE A 143 1.76 6.09 7.11
C PHE A 143 0.71 5.05 7.54
N ARG A 144 0.36 4.13 6.63
CA ARG A 144 -0.60 3.05 6.87
C ARG A 144 -0.02 2.02 7.82
N THR A 145 1.17 1.51 7.51
CA THR A 145 1.76 0.35 8.19
C THR A 145 3.27 0.53 8.43
N TYR A 146 3.72 0.21 9.64
CA TYR A 146 5.14 0.01 9.95
C TYR A 146 5.48 -1.49 9.95
N HIS A 147 6.35 -1.91 9.03
CA HIS A 147 6.87 -3.27 8.97
C HIS A 147 8.27 -3.37 9.58
N VAL A 148 8.50 -4.39 10.42
CA VAL A 148 9.81 -4.70 10.97
C VAL A 148 10.35 -6.03 10.42
N ALA A 149 11.63 -6.11 10.10
CA ALA A 149 12.28 -7.37 9.72
C ALA A 149 12.56 -8.26 10.94
N GLU A 150 12.84 -9.54 10.68
CA GLU A 150 13.44 -10.46 11.65
C GLU A 150 14.81 -10.89 11.11
N HIS A 151 15.86 -10.70 11.93
CA HIS A 151 17.23 -11.11 11.62
C HIS A 151 17.97 -11.50 12.90
N HIS A 152 18.89 -12.46 12.79
CA HIS A 152 19.58 -13.08 13.93
C HIS A 152 21.11 -13.01 13.80
N ALA A 153 21.81 -12.87 14.94
CA ALA A 153 23.28 -12.88 15.01
C ALA A 153 24.03 -11.89 14.07
N THR A 154 23.38 -10.80 13.65
CA THR A 154 23.95 -9.81 12.71
C THR A 154 23.76 -8.36 13.20
N ARG A 155 24.61 -7.43 12.75
CA ARG A 155 24.39 -5.98 12.93
C ARG A 155 23.16 -5.46 12.16
N LEU A 156 22.65 -6.21 11.18
CA LEU A 156 21.54 -5.76 10.33
C LEU A 156 20.26 -5.46 11.11
N GLY A 157 19.94 -6.20 12.18
CA GLY A 157 18.67 -5.97 12.89
C GLY A 157 18.73 -6.30 14.38
N MET A 158 18.36 -5.33 15.21
CA MET A 158 18.30 -5.45 16.67
C MET A 158 16.90 -5.83 17.19
N ALA A 159 15.96 -6.21 16.30
CA ALA A 159 14.64 -6.72 16.68
C ALA A 159 14.47 -8.23 16.33
N PRO A 160 15.35 -9.15 16.80
CA PRO A 160 15.31 -10.58 16.46
C PRO A 160 14.06 -11.32 16.96
N SER A 161 13.26 -10.69 17.84
CA SER A 161 11.95 -11.20 18.26
C SER A 161 10.90 -10.11 17.98
N PRO A 162 10.37 -10.05 16.73
CA PRO A 162 9.54 -8.93 16.28
C PRO A 162 8.35 -8.64 17.19
N GLY A 163 7.68 -9.67 17.72
CA GLY A 163 6.54 -9.53 18.62
C GLY A 163 6.83 -8.69 19.88
N ILE A 164 8.04 -8.76 20.42
CA ILE A 164 8.45 -7.99 21.61
C ILE A 164 8.59 -6.50 21.27
N PHE A 165 9.26 -6.17 20.17
CA PHE A 165 9.39 -4.78 19.71
C PHE A 165 8.03 -4.20 19.29
N LEU A 166 7.23 -5.00 18.58
CA LEU A 166 5.90 -4.61 18.12
C LEU A 166 4.89 -4.47 19.27
N ALA A 167 5.04 -5.17 20.39
CA ALA A 167 4.25 -4.92 21.60
C ALA A 167 4.49 -3.51 22.16
N ALA A 168 5.74 -3.01 22.12
CA ALA A 168 6.02 -1.61 22.47
C ALA A 168 5.42 -0.63 21.45
N VAL A 169 5.57 -0.90 20.14
CA VAL A 169 4.90 -0.12 19.07
C VAL A 169 3.39 -0.05 19.30
N ALA A 170 2.74 -1.16 19.64
CA ALA A 170 1.30 -1.25 19.88
C ALA A 170 0.84 -0.25 20.95
N GLN A 171 1.61 -0.09 22.04
CA GLN A 171 1.28 0.78 23.16
C GLN A 171 1.66 2.25 22.94
N ARG A 172 2.70 2.55 22.15
CA ARG A 172 3.05 3.93 21.74
C ARG A 172 2.07 4.51 20.70
N THR A 173 1.49 3.66 19.85
CA THR A 173 0.67 4.08 18.69
C THR A 173 -0.84 3.88 18.89
N ARG A 174 -1.68 4.48 18.02
CA ARG A 174 -3.16 4.43 18.14
C ARG A 174 -3.90 4.16 16.83
N ARG A 175 -3.29 4.39 15.67
CA ARG A 175 -3.91 4.28 14.33
C ARG A 175 -3.07 3.49 13.34
N ILE A 176 -1.73 3.66 13.35
CA ILE A 176 -0.85 2.97 12.41
C ILE A 176 -0.98 1.46 12.62
N ARG A 177 -1.05 0.72 11.52
CA ARG A 177 -0.98 -0.74 11.54
C ARG A 177 0.48 -1.14 11.63
N PHE A 178 0.77 -2.34 12.11
CA PHE A 178 2.16 -2.75 12.25
C PHE A 178 2.28 -4.26 12.16
N GLY A 179 3.46 -4.75 11.82
CA GLY A 179 3.67 -6.18 11.69
C GLY A 179 5.11 -6.55 11.39
N PRO A 180 5.49 -7.81 11.60
CA PRO A 180 6.70 -8.32 11.00
C PRO A 180 6.52 -8.39 9.47
N LEU A 181 7.61 -8.21 8.74
CA LEU A 181 7.73 -8.55 7.33
C LEU A 181 9.15 -9.16 7.13
N VAL A 182 9.42 -10.32 7.73
CA VAL A 182 8.44 -11.37 8.12
C VAL A 182 8.86 -12.10 9.40
N TYR A 183 7.90 -12.76 10.07
CA TYR A 183 8.22 -13.83 11.02
C TYR A 183 8.86 -15.00 10.27
N LEU A 184 10.01 -15.48 10.74
CA LEU A 184 10.71 -16.62 10.15
C LEU A 184 10.13 -17.94 10.67
N LEU A 185 8.96 -18.35 10.19
CA LEU A 185 8.16 -19.44 10.79
C LEU A 185 8.91 -20.73 11.15
N PRO A 186 9.94 -21.21 10.40
CA PRO A 186 10.74 -22.37 10.82
C PRO A 186 11.45 -22.23 12.17
N LEU A 187 11.63 -21.01 12.68
CA LEU A 187 12.27 -20.71 13.97
C LEU A 187 11.29 -20.72 15.17
N TYR A 188 9.98 -20.91 14.93
CA TYR A 188 8.94 -20.78 15.94
C TYR A 188 8.21 -22.10 16.17
N THR A 189 7.86 -22.37 17.43
CA THR A 189 6.82 -23.37 17.76
C THR A 189 5.44 -22.81 17.37
N PRO A 190 4.70 -23.42 16.43
CA PRO A 190 3.45 -22.86 15.92
C PRO A 190 2.41 -22.51 17.00
N LEU A 191 2.22 -23.37 18.00
CA LEU A 191 1.28 -23.14 19.11
C LEU A 191 1.60 -21.85 19.89
N ARG A 192 2.86 -21.63 20.24
CA ARG A 192 3.30 -20.41 20.94
C ARG A 192 3.15 -19.17 20.07
N LEU A 193 3.44 -19.28 18.77
CA LEU A 193 3.28 -18.15 17.85
C LEU A 193 1.81 -17.79 17.59
N ILE A 194 0.88 -18.76 17.63
CA ILE A 194 -0.58 -18.49 17.63
C ILE A 194 -0.95 -17.60 18.83
N GLU A 195 -0.46 -17.93 20.03
CA GLU A 195 -0.70 -17.16 21.25
C GLU A 195 -0.08 -15.75 21.16
N GLU A 196 1.18 -15.63 20.75
CA GLU A 196 1.86 -14.33 20.60
C GLU A 196 1.19 -13.42 19.55
N ILE A 197 0.72 -13.98 18.43
CA ILE A 197 -0.07 -13.25 17.41
C ILE A 197 -1.41 -12.79 18.01
N ALA A 198 -2.11 -13.68 18.73
CA ALA A 198 -3.40 -13.35 19.33
C ALA A 198 -3.27 -12.28 20.43
N MET A 199 -2.26 -12.38 21.31
CA MET A 199 -1.94 -11.36 22.31
C MET A 199 -1.69 -9.99 21.65
N LEU A 200 -0.81 -9.95 20.65
CA LEU A 200 -0.40 -8.71 20.00
C LEU A 200 -1.55 -8.06 19.23
N ASP A 201 -2.39 -8.85 18.55
CA ASP A 201 -3.57 -8.31 17.87
C ASP A 201 -4.61 -7.74 18.85
N GLN A 202 -4.90 -8.47 19.95
CA GLN A 202 -5.79 -8.01 21.03
C GLN A 202 -5.27 -6.73 21.69
N MET A 203 -4.01 -6.69 22.11
CA MET A 203 -3.37 -5.52 22.73
C MET A 203 -3.30 -4.29 21.79
N SER A 204 -3.41 -4.51 20.47
CA SER A 204 -3.40 -3.45 19.46
C SER A 204 -4.78 -2.91 19.09
N GLY A 205 -5.84 -3.65 19.39
CA GLY A 205 -7.20 -3.40 18.90
C GLY A 205 -7.41 -3.76 17.43
N GLY A 206 -6.78 -4.83 16.93
CA GLY A 206 -6.94 -5.29 15.54
C GLY A 206 -6.06 -4.58 14.50
N ARG A 207 -4.87 -4.11 14.89
CA ARG A 207 -3.92 -3.37 14.03
C ARG A 207 -2.73 -4.20 13.54
N LEU A 208 -2.64 -5.48 13.92
CA LEU A 208 -1.56 -6.36 13.49
C LEU A 208 -1.67 -6.71 11.99
N GLU A 209 -0.53 -6.78 11.32
CA GLU A 209 -0.34 -7.24 9.94
C GLU A 209 0.59 -8.45 10.00
N LEU A 210 0.16 -9.63 9.54
CA LEU A 210 0.89 -10.89 9.76
C LEU A 210 1.79 -11.24 8.57
N GLY A 211 2.99 -10.66 8.53
CA GLY A 211 4.01 -11.05 7.56
C GLY A 211 4.73 -12.34 7.94
N VAL A 212 4.80 -13.28 7.00
CA VAL A 212 5.33 -14.64 7.22
C VAL A 212 6.28 -15.07 6.11
N GLY A 213 7.34 -15.81 6.47
CA GLY A 213 8.29 -16.36 5.50
C GLY A 213 9.25 -17.39 6.10
N ARG A 214 10.20 -17.84 5.27
CA ARG A 214 11.11 -18.97 5.57
C ARG A 214 12.56 -18.58 5.92
N GLY A 215 12.89 -17.29 5.92
CA GLY A 215 14.27 -16.79 6.03
C GLY A 215 15.05 -16.86 4.71
N ILE A 216 16.04 -15.97 4.55
CA ILE A 216 16.92 -15.92 3.35
C ILE A 216 18.37 -16.33 3.63
N SER A 217 18.82 -16.25 4.88
CA SER A 217 20.18 -16.59 5.29
C SER A 217 20.24 -18.02 5.81
N PRO A 218 21.06 -18.91 5.23
CA PRO A 218 21.26 -20.26 5.78
C PRO A 218 21.97 -20.20 7.14
N TYR A 219 22.80 -19.18 7.37
CA TYR A 219 23.59 -19.01 8.59
C TYR A 219 22.71 -18.64 9.79
N GLU A 220 21.73 -17.75 9.59
CA GLU A 220 20.77 -17.37 10.64
C GLU A 220 19.90 -18.56 11.08
N LEU A 221 19.44 -19.37 10.12
CA LEU A 221 18.69 -20.60 10.43
C LEU A 221 19.57 -21.65 11.12
N ALA A 222 20.81 -21.83 10.66
CA ALA A 222 21.75 -22.79 11.25
C ALA A 222 22.12 -22.45 12.70
N TYR A 223 22.30 -21.16 13.05
CA TYR A 223 22.47 -20.74 14.45
C TYR A 223 21.27 -21.05 15.34
N CYS A 224 20.07 -21.16 14.75
CA CYS A 224 18.84 -21.57 15.44
C CYS A 224 18.57 -23.09 15.34
N GLY A 225 19.51 -23.88 14.81
CA GLY A 225 19.37 -25.34 14.67
C GLY A 225 18.46 -25.82 13.52
N VAL A 226 18.14 -24.95 12.55
CA VAL A 226 17.24 -25.25 11.42
C VAL A 226 18.05 -25.42 10.12
N ASP A 227 17.84 -26.55 9.43
CA ASP A 227 18.38 -26.76 8.09
C ASP A 227 17.64 -25.89 7.06
N PHE A 228 18.40 -25.09 6.31
CA PHE A 228 17.90 -24.23 5.24
C PHE A 228 17.22 -25.00 4.09
N LEU A 229 17.55 -26.28 3.89
CA LEU A 229 16.92 -27.15 2.88
C LEU A 229 15.54 -27.65 3.34
N GLU A 230 15.34 -27.88 4.64
CA GLU A 230 14.07 -28.29 5.25
C GLU A 230 13.14 -27.09 5.51
N ALA A 231 13.71 -25.90 5.73
CA ALA A 231 13.01 -24.65 6.02
C ALA A 231 11.81 -24.31 5.11
N PRO A 232 11.80 -24.55 3.77
CA PRO A 232 10.62 -24.33 2.93
C PRO A 232 9.44 -25.24 3.29
N ALA A 233 9.70 -26.48 3.69
CA ALA A 233 8.68 -27.44 4.09
C ALA A 233 8.21 -27.19 5.53
N MET A 234 9.14 -26.86 6.45
CA MET A 234 8.81 -26.39 7.80
C MET A 234 7.92 -25.14 7.77
N TYR A 235 8.24 -24.17 6.90
CA TYR A 235 7.43 -22.97 6.70
C TYR A 235 6.00 -23.28 6.23
N ALA A 236 5.85 -24.19 5.26
CA ALA A 236 4.54 -24.58 4.74
C ALA A 236 3.67 -25.23 5.82
N GLU A 237 4.24 -26.18 6.57
CA GLU A 237 3.53 -26.88 7.65
C GLU A 237 3.22 -25.95 8.84
N ALA A 238 4.16 -25.07 9.22
CA ALA A 238 3.95 -24.08 10.28
C ALA A 238 2.81 -23.12 9.93
N LEU A 239 2.76 -22.64 8.68
CA LEU A 239 1.71 -21.74 8.21
C LEU A 239 0.32 -22.40 8.24
N GLU A 240 0.22 -23.67 7.84
CA GLU A 240 -1.03 -24.43 7.94
C GLU A 240 -1.52 -24.50 9.40
N VAL A 241 -0.65 -24.88 10.33
CA VAL A 241 -0.97 -24.98 11.76
C VAL A 241 -1.37 -23.63 12.35
N ILE A 242 -0.63 -22.55 12.05
CA ILE A 242 -0.91 -21.21 12.57
C ILE A 242 -2.27 -20.70 12.06
N LEU A 243 -2.57 -20.88 10.78
CA LEU A 243 -3.85 -20.46 10.19
C LEU A 243 -5.03 -21.34 10.62
N ALA A 244 -4.80 -22.58 11.02
CA ALA A 244 -5.79 -23.41 11.69
C ALA A 244 -6.05 -22.91 13.12
N GLY A 245 -4.99 -22.73 13.92
CA GLY A 245 -5.08 -22.32 15.33
C GLY A 245 -5.70 -20.94 15.54
N LEU A 246 -5.34 -19.92 14.74
CA LEU A 246 -5.87 -18.55 14.87
C LEU A 246 -7.40 -18.45 14.70
N ARG A 247 -8.07 -19.47 14.17
CA ARG A 247 -9.54 -19.55 14.10
C ARG A 247 -10.18 -19.79 15.47
N GLY A 248 -9.45 -20.42 16.39
CA GLY A 248 -9.93 -20.84 17.72
C GLY A 248 -10.51 -22.24 17.76
N GLY A 249 -10.99 -22.65 18.93
CA GLY A 249 -11.57 -23.97 19.15
C GLY A 249 -10.53 -24.98 19.62
N ARG A 250 -10.32 -26.07 18.87
CA ARG A 250 -9.37 -27.13 19.22
C ARG A 250 -8.47 -27.48 18.04
N LEU A 251 -7.16 -27.42 18.24
CA LEU A 251 -6.14 -27.64 17.23
C LEU A 251 -5.67 -29.11 17.25
N THR A 252 -5.94 -29.81 16.15
CA THR A 252 -5.35 -31.13 15.85
C THR A 252 -4.60 -31.05 14.53
N HIS A 253 -3.34 -31.51 14.53
CA HIS A 253 -2.46 -31.55 13.36
C HIS A 253 -1.47 -32.72 13.45
N ARG A 254 -1.16 -33.34 12.32
CA ARG A 254 -0.22 -34.48 12.23
C ARG A 254 0.61 -34.38 10.95
N GLY A 255 1.63 -33.53 10.97
CA GLY A 255 2.61 -33.44 9.89
C GLY A 255 3.93 -34.14 10.21
N ARG A 256 4.99 -33.69 9.54
CA ARG A 256 6.38 -34.15 9.69
C ARG A 256 7.09 -33.40 10.80
N TYR A 257 6.91 -32.08 10.87
CA TYR A 257 7.63 -31.21 11.79
C TYR A 257 6.85 -30.91 13.07
N TYR A 258 5.52 -30.84 12.97
CA TYR A 258 4.64 -30.46 14.07
C TYR A 258 3.54 -31.51 14.30
N ARG A 259 3.19 -31.69 15.57
CA ARG A 259 2.11 -32.60 15.98
C ARG A 259 1.38 -32.02 17.17
N TYR A 260 0.07 -31.85 17.01
CA TYR A 260 -0.84 -31.34 18.03
C TYR A 260 -2.06 -32.26 18.07
N LEU A 261 -2.49 -32.67 19.25
CA LEU A 261 -3.67 -33.51 19.43
C LEU A 261 -4.62 -32.79 20.35
N ASP A 262 -5.76 -32.37 19.80
CA ASP A 262 -6.91 -31.82 20.52
C ASP A 262 -6.56 -30.66 21.48
N VAL A 263 -5.63 -29.79 21.08
CA VAL A 263 -5.13 -28.69 21.93
C VAL A 263 -6.18 -27.57 22.00
N PRO A 264 -6.64 -27.15 23.19
CA PRO A 264 -7.54 -26.00 23.33
C PRO A 264 -6.85 -24.70 22.89
N ILE A 265 -7.54 -23.90 22.07
CA ILE A 265 -7.09 -22.56 21.67
C ILE A 265 -8.03 -21.52 22.30
N GLU A 266 -7.72 -21.16 23.55
CA GLU A 266 -8.47 -20.18 24.34
C GLU A 266 -8.23 -18.73 23.86
N LEU A 267 -7.01 -18.43 23.42
CA LEU A 267 -6.64 -17.08 22.96
C LEU A 267 -6.71 -16.97 21.44
N THR A 268 -7.43 -15.96 20.94
CA THR A 268 -7.63 -15.73 19.51
C THR A 268 -7.61 -14.24 19.15
N PRO A 269 -7.23 -13.86 17.91
CA PRO A 269 -7.14 -12.46 17.47
C PRO A 269 -8.50 -11.73 17.45
N VAL A 270 -8.43 -10.39 17.37
CA VAL A 270 -9.58 -9.53 17.08
C VAL A 270 -9.96 -9.67 15.60
N GLN A 271 -8.95 -9.63 14.72
CA GLN A 271 -9.12 -9.77 13.28
C GLN A 271 -9.43 -11.23 12.90
N ARG A 272 -10.47 -11.44 12.10
CA ARG A 272 -10.97 -12.77 11.70
C ARG A 272 -10.96 -12.95 10.17
N PRO A 273 -10.64 -14.15 9.66
CA PRO A 273 -10.27 -15.37 10.41
C PRO A 273 -8.89 -15.32 11.08
N HIS A 274 -8.06 -14.35 10.71
CA HIS A 274 -6.76 -14.01 11.29
C HIS A 274 -6.39 -12.57 10.90
N PRO A 275 -5.34 -11.96 11.46
CA PRO A 275 -4.76 -10.71 10.93
C PRO A 275 -4.38 -10.86 9.44
N PRO A 276 -4.46 -9.80 8.61
CA PRO A 276 -4.17 -9.89 7.18
C PRO A 276 -2.76 -10.38 6.92
N LEU A 277 -2.62 -11.33 5.99
CA LEU A 277 -1.34 -11.97 5.70
C LEU A 277 -0.48 -11.14 4.75
N TRP A 278 0.83 -11.20 4.94
CA TRP A 278 1.82 -10.56 4.08
C TRP A 278 2.97 -11.50 3.70
N GLN A 279 3.47 -11.41 2.48
CA GLN A 279 4.64 -12.18 2.01
C GLN A 279 5.59 -11.30 1.19
N GLY A 280 6.91 -11.55 1.34
CA GLY A 280 7.93 -11.00 0.45
C GLY A 280 7.99 -11.79 -0.87
N VAL A 281 7.75 -11.13 -2.01
CA VAL A 281 7.63 -11.79 -3.32
C VAL A 281 8.52 -11.13 -4.37
N THR A 282 9.26 -11.93 -5.13
CA THR A 282 10.17 -11.45 -6.21
C THR A 282 9.98 -12.18 -7.55
N SER A 283 8.92 -12.98 -7.70
CA SER A 283 8.61 -13.69 -8.94
C SER A 283 7.10 -13.72 -9.22
N PRO A 284 6.68 -13.65 -10.51
CA PRO A 284 5.27 -13.70 -10.91
C PRO A 284 4.53 -14.96 -10.42
N GLU A 285 5.22 -16.09 -10.35
CA GLU A 285 4.66 -17.39 -9.91
C GLU A 285 4.36 -17.38 -8.40
N GLY A 286 5.23 -16.74 -7.61
CA GLY A 286 4.96 -16.46 -6.20
C GLY A 286 3.82 -15.47 -6.03
N ALA A 287 3.74 -14.46 -6.92
CA ALA A 287 2.67 -13.47 -6.91
C ALA A 287 1.29 -14.10 -7.16
N ALA A 288 1.18 -14.97 -8.17
CA ALA A 288 -0.04 -15.73 -8.44
C ALA A 288 -0.43 -16.64 -7.27
N THR A 289 0.56 -17.26 -6.62
CA THR A 289 0.35 -18.13 -5.45
C THR A 289 -0.14 -17.35 -4.23
N ALA A 290 0.31 -16.11 -4.04
CA ALA A 290 -0.15 -15.20 -2.99
C ALA A 290 -1.57 -14.65 -3.30
N ALA A 291 -1.82 -14.24 -4.54
CA ALA A 291 -3.11 -13.73 -5.01
C ALA A 291 -4.24 -14.75 -4.84
N ALA A 292 -3.99 -16.03 -5.19
CA ALA A 292 -4.92 -17.14 -5.00
C ALA A 292 -5.26 -17.40 -3.51
N ARG A 293 -4.46 -16.88 -2.58
CA ARG A 293 -4.65 -16.98 -1.11
C ARG A 293 -5.12 -15.68 -0.47
N GLY A 294 -5.33 -14.60 -1.24
CA GLY A 294 -5.67 -13.27 -0.72
C GLY A 294 -4.57 -12.64 0.15
N VAL A 295 -3.31 -13.01 -0.08
CA VAL A 295 -2.15 -12.57 0.72
C VAL A 295 -1.57 -11.29 0.12
N ASN A 296 -1.42 -10.24 0.94
CA ASN A 296 -0.75 -9.01 0.54
C ASN A 296 0.73 -9.28 0.21
N ILE A 297 1.30 -8.57 -0.77
CA ILE A 297 2.70 -8.77 -1.16
C ILE A 297 3.51 -7.48 -1.15
N VAL A 298 4.79 -7.61 -0.82
CA VAL A 298 5.81 -6.56 -1.01
C VAL A 298 6.98 -7.15 -1.78
N GLY A 299 7.41 -6.48 -2.84
CA GLY A 299 8.56 -6.88 -3.66
C GLY A 299 9.72 -5.90 -3.61
N THR A 300 10.94 -6.46 -3.65
CA THR A 300 12.21 -5.72 -3.67
C THR A 300 12.85 -5.66 -5.06
N ALA A 301 12.19 -6.22 -6.09
CA ALA A 301 12.70 -6.26 -7.46
C ALA A 301 12.80 -4.86 -8.12
N PRO A 302 13.68 -4.68 -9.12
CA PRO A 302 13.69 -3.53 -10.03
C PRO A 302 12.33 -3.30 -10.71
N ASN A 303 12.01 -2.08 -11.12
CA ASN A 303 10.63 -1.73 -11.54
C ASN A 303 10.12 -2.60 -12.70
N ALA A 304 10.95 -2.91 -13.70
CA ALA A 304 10.56 -3.77 -14.82
C ALA A 304 10.09 -5.17 -14.37
N ARG A 305 10.87 -5.85 -13.51
CA ARG A 305 10.49 -7.17 -12.96
C ARG A 305 9.38 -7.06 -11.92
N MET A 306 9.30 -5.94 -11.20
CA MET A 306 8.20 -5.72 -10.26
C MET A 306 6.87 -5.54 -11.00
N LYS A 307 6.84 -4.89 -12.18
CA LYS A 307 5.64 -4.82 -13.02
C LYS A 307 5.10 -6.21 -13.37
N GLU A 308 5.96 -7.15 -13.78
CA GLU A 308 5.58 -8.54 -14.07
C GLU A 308 4.98 -9.24 -12.82
N VAL A 309 5.51 -8.94 -11.63
CA VAL A 309 4.97 -9.43 -10.35
C VAL A 309 3.60 -8.84 -10.05
N VAL A 310 3.39 -7.54 -10.30
CA VAL A 310 2.12 -6.83 -10.09
C VAL A 310 1.05 -7.30 -11.06
N ASP A 311 1.34 -7.32 -12.36
CA ASP A 311 0.43 -7.77 -13.41
C ASP A 311 -0.04 -9.20 -13.11
N ARG A 312 0.90 -10.11 -12.85
CA ARG A 312 0.60 -11.52 -12.55
C ARG A 312 -0.16 -11.73 -11.24
N TYR A 313 0.03 -10.87 -10.25
CA TYR A 313 -0.81 -10.87 -9.03
C TYR A 313 -2.26 -10.53 -9.37
N PHE A 314 -2.50 -9.43 -10.10
CA PHE A 314 -3.85 -8.97 -10.42
C PHE A 314 -4.55 -9.81 -11.51
N GLU A 315 -3.81 -10.54 -12.36
CA GLU A 315 -4.37 -11.61 -13.20
C GLU A 315 -4.88 -12.81 -12.40
N ALA A 316 -4.25 -13.11 -11.26
CA ALA A 316 -4.50 -14.29 -10.45
C ALA A 316 -5.39 -14.01 -9.21
N VAL A 317 -5.84 -12.76 -9.01
CA VAL A 317 -6.65 -12.40 -7.85
C VAL A 317 -8.06 -12.95 -7.99
N ALA A 318 -8.44 -13.85 -7.09
CA ALA A 318 -9.83 -14.26 -6.95
C ALA A 318 -10.64 -13.08 -6.37
N VAL A 319 -11.74 -12.71 -7.03
CA VAL A 319 -12.64 -11.66 -6.52
C VAL A 319 -13.35 -12.18 -5.27
N GLN A 320 -12.82 -11.84 -4.10
CA GLN A 320 -13.41 -12.22 -2.80
C GLN A 320 -14.58 -11.27 -2.44
N PRO A 321 -15.83 -11.75 -2.36
CA PRO A 321 -16.97 -10.89 -2.06
C PRO A 321 -16.84 -10.27 -0.66
N GLY A 322 -16.81 -8.94 -0.59
CA GLY A 322 -16.66 -8.19 0.66
C GLY A 322 -15.24 -8.13 1.24
N GLY A 323 -14.23 -8.66 0.54
CA GLY A 323 -12.83 -8.52 0.93
C GLY A 323 -12.32 -7.08 0.74
N SER A 324 -11.39 -6.64 1.60
CA SER A 324 -10.61 -5.42 1.35
C SER A 324 -9.68 -5.62 0.15
N ALA A 325 -9.48 -4.56 -0.66
CA ALA A 325 -8.52 -4.60 -1.75
C ALA A 325 -7.12 -4.99 -1.25
N PRO A 326 -6.42 -5.96 -1.88
CA PRO A 326 -5.12 -6.41 -1.44
C PRO A 326 -4.05 -5.35 -1.67
N MET A 327 -3.09 -5.27 -0.74
CA MET A 327 -1.91 -4.43 -0.85
C MET A 327 -0.85 -5.17 -1.68
N VAL A 328 -0.50 -4.59 -2.81
CA VAL A 328 0.49 -5.10 -3.78
C VAL A 328 1.54 -4.00 -3.92
N GLY A 329 2.67 -4.20 -3.26
CA GLY A 329 3.59 -3.11 -2.97
C GLY A 329 5.05 -3.34 -3.32
N ILE A 330 5.78 -2.23 -3.28
CA ILE A 330 7.18 -2.12 -3.70
C ILE A 330 8.03 -1.50 -2.61
N GLN A 331 9.20 -2.06 -2.35
CA GLN A 331 10.09 -1.61 -1.28
C GLN A 331 11.34 -0.93 -1.82
N ARG A 332 11.68 0.26 -1.29
CA ARG A 332 12.85 1.07 -1.69
C ARG A 332 13.59 1.61 -0.47
N HIS A 333 14.91 1.79 -0.59
CA HIS A 333 15.63 2.68 0.32
C HIS A 333 15.21 4.12 0.02
N VAL A 334 14.92 4.93 1.03
CA VAL A 334 14.50 6.32 0.83
C VAL A 334 15.27 7.24 1.75
N PHE A 335 15.88 8.28 1.18
CA PHE A 335 16.48 9.37 1.95
C PHE A 335 16.23 10.71 1.29
N VAL A 336 15.65 11.65 2.05
CA VAL A 336 15.33 13.01 1.61
C VAL A 336 16.20 14.00 2.36
N ALA A 337 16.82 14.91 1.63
CA ALA A 337 17.44 16.11 2.18
C ALA A 337 17.00 17.33 1.34
N GLU A 338 17.51 18.51 1.63
CA GLU A 338 17.11 19.75 0.96
C GLU A 338 17.71 19.87 -0.46
N THR A 339 18.82 19.16 -0.72
CA THR A 339 19.46 19.07 -2.04
C THR A 339 19.79 17.63 -2.43
N ASP A 340 19.83 17.34 -3.73
CA ASP A 340 20.24 16.04 -4.25
C ASP A 340 21.68 15.68 -3.80
N ALA A 341 22.58 16.66 -3.77
CA ALA A 341 23.97 16.47 -3.34
C ALA A 341 24.11 16.08 -1.86
N GLU A 342 23.38 16.74 -0.96
CA GLU A 342 23.33 16.40 0.47
C GLU A 342 22.74 15.00 0.68
N ALA A 343 21.61 14.72 0.02
CA ALA A 343 20.91 13.45 0.14
C ALA A 343 21.81 12.28 -0.30
N ILE A 344 22.46 12.40 -1.46
CA ILE A 344 23.38 11.40 -1.99
C ILE A 344 24.63 11.23 -1.12
N ALA A 345 25.18 12.33 -0.57
CA ALA A 345 26.36 12.26 0.31
C ALA A 345 26.08 11.46 1.58
N VAL A 346 24.96 11.75 2.27
CA VAL A 346 24.57 11.04 3.51
C VAL A 346 24.14 9.60 3.20
N ALA A 347 23.27 9.41 2.22
CA ALA A 347 22.72 8.10 1.90
C ALA A 347 23.78 7.10 1.41
N ARG A 348 24.86 7.54 0.76
CA ARG A 348 25.95 6.66 0.30
C ARG A 348 26.66 5.97 1.47
N VAL A 349 26.95 6.72 2.54
CA VAL A 349 27.59 6.18 3.75
C VAL A 349 26.65 5.20 4.44
N ALA A 350 25.39 5.60 4.63
CA ALA A 350 24.35 4.76 5.22
C ALA A 350 24.10 3.47 4.44
N TYR A 351 24.04 3.55 3.11
CA TYR A 351 23.82 2.39 2.25
C TYR A 351 24.98 1.40 2.32
N LYS A 352 26.23 1.89 2.36
CA LYS A 352 27.40 1.01 2.55
C LYS A 352 27.37 0.32 3.92
N SER A 353 27.06 1.07 4.98
CA SER A 353 26.93 0.54 6.34
C SER A 353 25.82 -0.53 6.46
N TRP A 354 24.68 -0.29 5.80
CA TRP A 354 23.60 -1.25 5.66
C TRP A 354 24.06 -2.51 4.89
N TYR A 355 24.67 -2.33 3.71
CA TYR A 355 25.11 -3.44 2.87
C TYR A 355 26.15 -4.32 3.57
N ASP A 356 27.16 -3.71 4.20
CA ASP A 356 28.18 -4.41 4.97
C ASP A 356 27.57 -5.21 6.15
N SER A 357 26.52 -4.68 6.78
CA SER A 357 25.78 -5.37 7.85
C SER A 357 24.93 -6.52 7.33
N LEU A 358 24.24 -6.32 6.20
CA LEU A 358 23.45 -7.35 5.51
C LEU A 358 24.31 -8.54 5.10
N VAL A 359 25.41 -8.29 4.38
CA VAL A 359 26.22 -9.37 3.79
C VAL A 359 27.26 -9.94 4.76
N SER A 360 27.28 -9.48 6.01
CA SER A 360 28.27 -9.83 7.04
C SER A 360 28.46 -11.34 7.22
N LEU A 361 27.39 -12.10 7.45
CA LEU A 361 27.44 -13.55 7.65
C LEU A 361 27.89 -14.28 6.37
N TRP A 362 27.39 -13.88 5.19
CA TRP A 362 27.85 -14.43 3.91
C TRP A 362 29.37 -14.24 3.74
N ARG A 363 29.91 -13.04 4.00
CA ARG A 363 31.36 -12.78 3.98
C ARG A 363 32.11 -13.63 5.01
N GLN A 364 31.61 -13.77 6.24
CA GLN A 364 32.22 -14.58 7.29
C GLN A 364 32.38 -16.06 6.89
N PHE A 365 31.45 -16.59 6.09
CA PHE A 365 31.47 -17.96 5.56
C PHE A 365 31.97 -18.04 4.11
N ASN A 366 32.64 -17.00 3.60
CA ASN A 366 33.22 -16.93 2.24
C ASN A 366 32.22 -17.20 1.10
N THR A 367 30.98 -16.73 1.22
CA THR A 367 29.96 -16.78 0.17
C THR A 367 29.46 -15.38 -0.21
N VAL A 368 28.71 -15.30 -1.32
CA VAL A 368 28.20 -14.03 -1.88
C VAL A 368 26.67 -14.09 -1.99
N PRO A 369 25.92 -13.09 -1.50
CA PRO A 369 24.47 -13.04 -1.65
C PRO A 369 24.06 -12.54 -3.04
N VAL A 370 23.20 -13.30 -3.72
CA VAL A 370 23.02 -13.28 -5.19
C VAL A 370 22.16 -12.10 -5.71
N ARG A 371 21.72 -11.14 -4.88
CA ARG A 371 20.57 -10.27 -5.22
C ARG A 371 20.61 -8.80 -4.76
N PHE A 372 21.70 -8.32 -4.16
CA PHE A 372 21.74 -6.97 -3.57
C PHE A 372 22.83 -6.12 -4.24
N ALA A 373 22.50 -4.87 -4.58
CA ALA A 373 23.49 -3.92 -5.08
C ALA A 373 24.48 -3.52 -3.97
N GLU A 374 25.76 -3.42 -4.30
CA GLU A 374 26.82 -3.18 -3.30
C GLU A 374 27.01 -1.70 -2.93
N SER A 375 26.51 -0.80 -3.77
CA SER A 375 26.63 0.66 -3.63
C SER A 375 25.30 1.36 -3.85
N LEU A 376 25.18 2.60 -3.36
CA LEU A 376 24.01 3.43 -3.61
C LEU A 376 23.82 3.70 -5.11
N GLU A 377 24.91 3.91 -5.84
CA GLU A 377 24.90 4.11 -7.30
C GLU A 377 24.32 2.90 -8.03
N GLY A 378 24.75 1.69 -7.65
CA GLY A 378 24.19 0.46 -8.17
C GLY A 378 22.71 0.29 -7.80
N ALA A 379 22.34 0.68 -6.58
CA ALA A 379 20.96 0.63 -6.11
C ALA A 379 20.04 1.60 -6.88
N LEU A 380 20.48 2.84 -7.11
CA LEU A 380 19.75 3.81 -7.92
C LEU A 380 19.59 3.32 -9.37
N ALA A 381 20.66 2.77 -9.97
CA ALA A 381 20.66 2.27 -11.34
C ALA A 381 19.72 1.06 -11.60
N ILE A 382 19.36 0.30 -10.55
CA ILE A 382 18.41 -0.83 -10.64
C ILE A 382 17.05 -0.54 -10.00
N ASP A 383 16.70 0.74 -9.80
CA ASP A 383 15.47 1.16 -9.12
C ASP A 383 15.33 0.60 -7.67
N ALA A 384 16.39 0.30 -6.92
CA ALA A 384 16.32 -0.24 -5.54
C ALA A 384 16.42 0.84 -4.43
N ALA A 385 16.70 2.09 -4.80
CA ALA A 385 16.78 3.24 -3.91
C ALA A 385 16.15 4.48 -4.58
N ILE A 386 15.67 5.42 -3.76
CA ILE A 386 15.19 6.75 -4.17
C ILE A 386 15.82 7.76 -3.19
N VAL A 387 16.74 8.60 -3.68
CA VAL A 387 17.49 9.54 -2.86
C VAL A 387 17.59 10.88 -3.56
N GLY A 388 17.30 11.97 -2.85
CA GLY A 388 17.43 13.32 -3.41
C GLY A 388 16.78 14.41 -2.58
N SER A 389 16.63 15.57 -3.21
CA SER A 389 15.74 16.66 -2.82
C SER A 389 14.26 16.21 -2.84
N PRO A 390 13.33 16.94 -2.21
CA PRO A 390 11.92 16.53 -2.18
C PRO A 390 11.25 16.60 -3.56
N ALA A 391 11.82 17.37 -4.50
CA ALA A 391 11.36 17.40 -5.89
C ALA A 391 11.78 16.12 -6.63
N THR A 392 13.07 15.76 -6.56
CA THR A 392 13.64 14.55 -7.17
C THR A 392 13.00 13.29 -6.59
N VAL A 393 12.88 13.19 -5.26
CA VAL A 393 12.24 12.03 -4.58
C VAL A 393 10.78 11.88 -4.98
N ARG A 394 10.00 12.97 -5.09
CA ARG A 394 8.59 12.90 -5.51
C ARG A 394 8.44 12.41 -6.95
N ALA A 395 9.17 13.00 -7.89
CA ALA A 395 9.16 12.58 -9.30
C ALA A 395 9.58 11.11 -9.47
N GLU A 396 10.55 10.65 -8.66
CA GLU A 396 10.98 9.26 -8.65
C GLU A 396 9.93 8.30 -8.08
N VAL A 397 9.21 8.69 -7.02
CA VAL A 397 8.10 7.88 -6.49
C VAL A 397 6.94 7.80 -7.49
N GLU A 398 6.62 8.91 -8.17
CA GLU A 398 5.65 8.95 -9.28
C GLU A 398 6.06 7.99 -10.41
N ARG A 399 7.34 8.04 -10.85
CA ARG A 399 7.92 7.12 -11.84
C ARG A 399 7.80 5.66 -11.40
N HIS A 400 8.14 5.35 -10.15
CA HIS A 400 8.07 3.99 -9.61
C HIS A 400 6.64 3.43 -9.58
N LEU A 401 5.68 4.23 -9.13
CA LEU A 401 4.27 3.84 -9.07
C LEU A 401 3.69 3.66 -10.48
N ALA A 402 3.95 4.60 -11.39
CA ALA A 402 3.50 4.51 -12.79
C ALA A 402 4.14 3.34 -13.56
N ALA A 403 5.43 3.07 -13.33
CA ALA A 403 6.15 1.97 -14.00
C ALA A 403 5.72 0.58 -13.53
N THR A 404 5.20 0.44 -12.30
CA THR A 404 4.90 -0.87 -11.70
C THR A 404 3.42 -1.16 -11.49
N GLY A 405 2.59 -0.13 -11.30
CA GLY A 405 1.16 -0.30 -10.95
C GLY A 405 0.92 -0.72 -9.50
N CYS A 406 1.91 -0.61 -8.61
CA CYS A 406 1.74 -0.91 -7.18
C CYS A 406 0.75 0.06 -6.52
N ASN A 407 -0.14 -0.45 -5.67
CA ASN A 407 -1.04 0.37 -4.85
C ASN A 407 -0.48 0.66 -3.43
N TYR A 408 0.72 0.16 -3.14
CA TYR A 408 1.39 0.30 -1.85
C TYR A 408 2.89 0.60 -2.03
N PHE A 409 3.39 1.68 -1.44
CA PHE A 409 4.80 2.04 -1.47
C PHE A 409 5.42 1.88 -0.08
N VAL A 410 6.54 1.17 0.02
CA VAL A 410 7.22 0.86 1.29
C VAL A 410 8.62 1.46 1.31
N GLY A 411 8.80 2.53 2.09
CA GLY A 411 10.09 3.20 2.23
C GLY A 411 10.89 2.67 3.41
N ARG A 412 12.18 2.41 3.20
CA ARG A 412 13.16 2.23 4.27
C ARG A 412 13.86 3.57 4.51
N PHE A 413 13.30 4.35 5.45
CA PHE A 413 13.73 5.71 5.81
C PHE A 413 14.86 5.76 6.85
N ILE A 414 15.17 4.60 7.45
CA ILE A 414 16.22 4.37 8.44
C ILE A 414 16.93 3.07 8.03
N TYR A 415 18.26 3.10 7.95
CA TYR A 415 19.10 1.98 7.54
C TYR A 415 20.58 2.26 7.85
N GLY A 416 21.37 1.21 8.08
CA GLY A 416 22.80 1.31 8.35
C GLY A 416 23.09 2.20 9.56
N ASN A 417 23.94 3.21 9.38
CA ASN A 417 24.34 4.16 10.41
C ASN A 417 23.62 5.52 10.35
N LEU A 418 22.43 5.62 9.73
CA LEU A 418 21.61 6.83 9.81
C LEU A 418 21.27 7.17 11.28
N GLY A 419 21.64 8.37 11.71
CA GLY A 419 21.28 8.91 13.02
C GLY A 419 19.79 9.25 13.12
N PHE A 420 19.25 9.26 14.35
CA PHE A 420 17.84 9.58 14.60
C PHE A 420 17.42 10.95 14.02
N GLU A 421 18.25 11.99 14.17
CA GLU A 421 17.98 13.33 13.62
C GLU A 421 17.97 13.34 12.08
N GLN A 422 18.88 12.60 11.43
CA GLN A 422 18.93 12.49 9.96
C GLN A 422 17.68 11.79 9.42
N ALA A 423 17.28 10.68 10.04
CA ALA A 423 16.06 9.96 9.69
C ALA A 423 14.80 10.80 9.98
N SER A 424 14.78 11.55 11.08
CA SER A 424 13.65 12.43 11.43
C SER A 424 13.49 13.60 10.46
N ARG A 425 14.59 14.25 10.05
CA ARG A 425 14.59 15.31 9.02
C ARG A 425 14.15 14.78 7.66
N SER A 426 14.68 13.62 7.24
CA SER A 426 14.28 12.91 6.03
C SER A 426 12.78 12.55 6.02
N LEU A 427 12.27 12.00 7.12
CA LEU A 427 10.85 11.64 7.28
C LEU A 427 9.93 12.88 7.32
N ALA A 428 10.39 13.98 7.92
CA ALA A 428 9.67 15.24 7.93
C ALA A 428 9.54 15.86 6.53
N LEU A 429 10.65 15.90 5.76
CA LEU A 429 10.65 16.35 4.36
C LEU A 429 9.80 15.44 3.47
N TRP A 430 9.88 14.13 3.65
CA TRP A 430 9.00 13.18 2.98
C TRP A 430 7.52 13.50 3.25
N ASN A 431 7.15 13.73 4.50
CA ASN A 431 5.78 14.04 4.88
C ASN A 431 5.28 15.36 4.26
N SER A 432 6.04 16.45 4.44
CA SER A 432 5.61 17.80 4.05
C SER A 432 5.66 18.05 2.54
N GLU A 433 6.62 17.48 1.82
CA GLU A 433 6.93 17.84 0.43
C GLU A 433 6.73 16.71 -0.59
N VAL A 434 6.65 15.45 -0.15
CA VAL A 434 6.43 14.28 -1.03
C VAL A 434 5.02 13.72 -0.81
N MET A 435 4.77 13.08 0.33
CA MET A 435 3.55 12.32 0.60
C MET A 435 2.29 13.18 0.57
N SER A 436 2.35 14.40 1.12
CA SER A 436 1.27 15.40 1.09
C SER A 436 0.83 15.83 -0.33
N LYS A 437 1.67 15.60 -1.35
CA LYS A 437 1.43 16.00 -2.75
C LYS A 437 1.05 14.79 -3.62
N LEU A 438 1.56 13.61 -3.27
CA LEU A 438 1.18 12.32 -3.87
C LEU A 438 -0.22 11.86 -3.45
N VAL A 439 -0.59 12.07 -2.18
CA VAL A 439 -1.97 11.88 -1.72
C VAL A 439 -2.80 13.06 -2.24
N HIS A 440 -3.30 12.93 -3.48
CA HIS A 440 -4.28 13.86 -4.02
C HIS A 440 -5.46 14.01 -3.05
N ALA A 441 -5.97 15.24 -2.93
CA ALA A 441 -6.90 15.64 -1.89
C ALA A 441 -8.33 15.12 -2.11
N GLU A 442 -8.51 13.79 -2.04
CA GLU A 442 -9.82 13.21 -1.73
C GLU A 442 -10.29 13.75 -0.37
N GLY A 443 -11.56 14.16 -0.31
CA GLY A 443 -12.05 15.01 0.78
C GLY A 443 -11.95 14.32 2.14
N GLY A 444 -11.00 14.78 2.96
CA GLY A 444 -10.72 14.18 4.27
C GLY A 444 -11.96 14.10 5.16
N ASP A 445 -12.46 12.89 5.34
CA ASP A 445 -13.53 12.58 6.29
C ASP A 445 -13.00 12.80 7.71
N ARG A 446 -13.19 14.01 8.22
CA ARG A 446 -12.88 14.36 9.60
C ARG A 446 -13.64 13.36 10.48
N PRO A 447 -12.97 12.61 11.38
CA PRO A 447 -13.63 11.54 12.11
C PRO A 447 -14.85 12.09 12.83
N GLN A 448 -16.04 11.67 12.37
CA GLN A 448 -17.29 12.08 12.98
C GLN A 448 -17.22 11.67 14.44
N ARG A 449 -17.48 12.62 15.35
CA ARG A 449 -17.47 12.32 16.79
C ARG A 449 -18.40 11.14 17.03
N LEU A 450 -17.84 10.02 17.49
CA LEU A 450 -18.61 8.90 18.01
C LEU A 450 -19.59 9.44 19.05
N ALA A 451 -20.86 9.48 18.68
CA ALA A 451 -21.92 9.94 19.57
C ALA A 451 -21.94 9.01 20.77
N ARG A 452 -21.69 9.55 21.96
CA ARG A 452 -21.65 8.77 23.20
C ARG A 452 -22.99 8.04 23.36
N ALA A 453 -22.95 6.70 23.33
CA ALA A 453 -24.10 5.89 23.70
C ALA A 453 -24.52 6.24 25.14
N ASN A 454 -25.83 6.35 25.35
CA ASN A 454 -26.40 6.98 26.54
C ASN A 454 -26.26 6.07 27.80
N PRO A 455 -25.67 6.55 28.91
CA PRO A 455 -25.55 5.77 30.15
C PRO A 455 -26.89 5.75 30.91
N ALA A 456 -27.82 4.89 30.50
CA ALA A 456 -29.17 4.85 31.05
C ALA A 456 -29.79 3.44 31.14
N ARG A 457 -29.32 2.61 32.10
CA ARG A 457 -30.12 1.58 32.79
C ARG A 457 -29.36 0.89 33.95
N ALA A 458 -29.50 1.46 35.15
CA ALA A 458 -30.04 0.70 36.27
C ALA A 458 -31.56 1.02 36.31
N PRO A 459 -32.45 0.11 36.75
CA PRO A 459 -32.58 -0.11 38.20
C PRO A 459 -32.94 -1.56 38.63
N ARG A 460 -32.75 -1.80 39.95
CA ARG A 460 -33.05 -3.01 40.73
C ARG A 460 -32.10 -4.18 40.48
#